data_AF-A0A7Y2T3A6-F1
#
_entry.id   AF-A0A7Y2T3A6-F1
#
_cell.length_a   1.000
_cell.length_b   1.000
_cell.length_c   1.000
_cell.angle_alpha   90.00
_cell.angle_beta   90.00
_cell.angle_gamma   90.00
#
_symmetry.space_group_name_H-M   'P 1'
#
loop_
_entity.id
_entity.type
_entity.pdbx_description
1 polymer ?
#
loop_
_entity_poly.entity_id
_entity_poly.type
_entity_poly.pdbx_seq_one_letter_code
_entity_poly.pdbx_strand_id
1 'polypeptide(L)'
;MKRNFGFWIIIIIGILLLVLLLLGQTLAVFNFDLAITMGLQETKREIGEVGIAFAKGFALADTLVYVPLLLIGLIGLLSKRKWGYLAMMISLGITVYWPVVHLYAIYIETEAINLDPEKYITFPITLTFLIIYGLFGMVYLYRNHAD
;
A
#
# COMPACT_ATOMS: atom_id res chain seq x y z
N MET A 1 -4.40 -24.49 1.96
CA MET A 1 -3.11 -23.78 1.93
C MET A 1 -2.36 -23.99 3.24
N LYS A 2 -1.12 -24.45 3.16
CA LYS A 2 -0.26 -24.72 4.32
C LYS A 2 0.26 -23.42 4.95
N ARG A 3 0.26 -23.34 6.28
CA ARG A 3 0.78 -22.20 7.05
C ARG A 3 2.29 -22.32 7.27
N ASN A 4 3.04 -22.34 6.17
CA ASN A 4 4.50 -22.38 6.20
C ASN A 4 5.07 -20.96 6.44
N PHE A 5 6.39 -20.81 6.38
CA PHE A 5 7.07 -19.52 6.57
C PHE A 5 6.58 -18.42 5.61
N GLY A 6 6.42 -18.73 4.32
CA GLY A 6 5.95 -17.77 3.31
C GLY A 6 4.53 -17.27 3.56
N PHE A 7 3.64 -18.15 4.05
CA PHE A 7 2.31 -17.74 4.49
C PHE A 7 2.38 -16.68 5.59
N TRP A 8 3.21 -16.90 6.61
CA TRP A 8 3.33 -15.97 7.72
C TRP A 8 3.97 -14.65 7.34
N ILE A 9 4.92 -14.64 6.39
CA ILE A 9 5.44 -13.39 5.80
C ILE A 9 4.28 -12.56 5.21
N ILE A 10 3.42 -13.18 4.40
CA ILE A 10 2.27 -12.50 3.78
C ILE A 10 1.35 -11.92 4.84
N ILE A 11 1.01 -12.71 5.87
CA ILE A 11 0.11 -12.28 6.94
C ILE A 11 0.70 -11.14 7.77
N ILE A 12 1.94 -11.27 8.24
CA ILE A 12 2.55 -10.29 9.15
C ILE A 12 2.74 -8.96 8.43
N ILE A 13 3.35 -8.96 7.25
CA ILE A 13 3.57 -7.73 6.49
C ILE A 13 2.22 -7.14 6.05
N GLY A 14 1.24 -7.98 5.68
CA GLY A 14 -0.09 -7.51 5.31
C GLY A 14 -0.83 -6.83 6.47
N ILE A 15 -0.70 -7.33 7.70
CA ILE A 15 -1.25 -6.67 8.89
C ILE A 15 -0.55 -5.33 9.14
N LEU A 16 0.78 -5.28 9.06
CA LEU A 16 1.52 -4.02 9.23
C LEU A 16 1.10 -2.99 8.18
N LEU A 17 0.97 -3.42 6.92
CA LEU A 17 0.50 -2.58 5.83
C LEU A 17 -0.93 -2.10 6.04
N LEU A 18 -1.83 -2.97 6.53
CA LEU A 18 -3.19 -2.58 6.87
C LEU A 18 -3.22 -1.47 7.94
N VAL A 19 -2.40 -1.59 8.99
CA VAL A 19 -2.30 -0.56 10.03
C VAL A 19 -1.76 0.75 9.44
N LEU A 20 -0.73 0.69 8.60
CA LEU A 20 -0.18 1.87 7.94
C LEU A 20 -1.19 2.53 7.00
N LEU A 21 -1.98 1.77 6.25
CA LEU A 21 -3.04 2.31 5.38
C LEU A 21 -4.16 2.97 6.19
N LEU A 22 -4.56 2.38 7.32
CA LEU A 22 -5.55 3.00 8.20
C LEU A 22 -5.03 4.33 8.78
N LEU A 23 -3.78 4.37 9.22
CA LEU A 23 -3.17 5.58 9.78
C LEU A 23 -2.86 6.63 8.71
N GLY A 24 -2.43 6.23 7.52
CA GLY A 24 -2.01 7.16 6.47
C GLY A 24 -3.15 7.58 5.57
N GLN A 25 -3.89 6.62 5.02
CA GLN A 25 -4.93 6.88 4.02
C GLN A 25 -6.29 7.14 4.68
N THR A 26 -6.74 6.27 5.57
CA THR A 26 -8.05 6.46 6.21
C THR A 26 -8.07 7.69 7.10
N LEU A 27 -7.01 7.96 7.86
CA LEU A 27 -6.89 9.22 8.59
C LEU A 27 -6.93 10.44 7.66
N ALA A 28 -6.23 10.40 6.52
CA ALA A 28 -6.18 11.53 5.58
C ALA A 28 -7.54 11.88 4.96
N VAL A 29 -8.46 10.91 4.87
CA VAL A 29 -9.86 11.16 4.47
C VAL A 29 -10.59 12.03 5.50
N PHE A 30 -10.36 11.79 6.80
CA PHE A 30 -11.06 12.49 7.88
C PHE A 30 -10.34 13.75 8.36
N ASN A 31 -9.01 13.72 8.37
CA ASN A 31 -8.14 14.78 8.87
C ASN A 31 -6.78 14.74 8.16
N PHE A 32 -6.72 15.37 6.97
CA PHE A 32 -5.51 15.43 6.15
C PHE A 32 -4.35 16.16 6.85
N ASP A 33 -4.64 17.24 7.58
CA ASP A 33 -3.61 18.04 8.26
C ASP A 33 -2.94 17.26 9.41
N LEU A 34 -3.71 16.42 10.11
CA LEU A 34 -3.15 15.52 11.11
C LEU A 34 -2.27 14.44 10.45
N ALA A 35 -2.70 13.88 9.32
CA ALA A 35 -1.90 12.90 8.59
C ALA A 35 -0.56 13.51 8.10
N ILE A 36 -0.56 14.76 7.63
CA ILE A 36 0.66 15.53 7.33
C ILE A 36 1.53 15.67 8.59
N THR A 37 0.94 16.09 9.71
CA THR A 37 1.67 16.33 10.96
C THR A 37 2.32 15.05 11.49
N MET A 38 1.71 13.90 11.26
CA MET A 38 2.26 12.57 11.59
C MET A 38 3.30 12.07 10.58
N GLY A 39 3.59 12.83 9.52
CA GLY A 39 4.53 12.45 8.47
C GLY A 39 4.01 11.37 7.51
N LEU A 40 2.70 11.16 7.45
CA LEU A 40 2.06 10.11 6.65
C LEU A 40 1.53 10.60 5.30
N GLN A 41 1.51 11.91 5.07
CA GLN A 41 1.11 12.56 3.83
C GLN A 41 2.04 13.75 3.54
N GLU A 42 2.17 14.12 2.28
CA GLU A 42 3.01 15.24 1.84
C GLU A 42 2.28 16.58 1.96
N THR A 43 3.07 17.63 2.14
CA THR A 43 2.57 19.00 2.23
C THR A 43 2.28 19.58 0.85
N LYS A 44 1.41 20.61 0.81
CA LYS A 44 1.17 21.39 -0.41
C LYS A 44 2.45 22.01 -1.00
N ARG A 45 3.47 22.27 -0.17
CA ARG A 45 4.78 22.78 -0.63
C ARG A 45 5.53 21.72 -1.44
N GLU A 46 5.40 20.45 -1.07
CA GLU A 46 6.11 19.34 -1.70
C GLU A 46 5.44 18.91 -3.00
N ILE A 47 4.11 18.83 -3.04
CA ILE A 47 3.37 18.22 -4.17
C ILE A 47 2.38 19.17 -4.88
N GLY A 48 2.25 20.41 -4.43
CA GLY A 48 1.34 21.41 -5.02
C GLY A 48 -0.15 21.10 -4.79
N GLU A 49 -1.03 21.98 -5.31
CA GLU A 49 -2.49 21.83 -5.15
C GLU A 49 -3.04 20.59 -5.85
N VAL A 50 -2.55 20.33 -7.05
CA VAL A 50 -2.96 19.16 -7.84
C VAL A 50 -2.50 17.88 -7.14
N GLY A 51 -1.26 17.84 -6.63
CA GLY A 51 -0.77 16.69 -5.86
C GLY A 51 -1.62 16.43 -4.62
N ILE A 52 -2.01 17.47 -3.87
CA ILE A 52 -2.91 17.31 -2.71
C ILE A 52 -4.26 16.72 -3.12
N ALA A 53 -4.81 17.14 -4.26
CA ALA A 53 -6.05 16.57 -4.78
C ALA A 53 -5.89 15.08 -5.12
N PHE A 54 -4.79 14.69 -5.75
CA PHE A 54 -4.47 13.28 -6.01
C PHE A 54 -4.26 12.48 -4.72
N ALA A 55 -3.50 13.00 -3.76
CA ALA A 55 -3.26 12.35 -2.47
C ALA A 55 -4.57 12.08 -1.72
N LYS A 56 -5.47 13.06 -1.65
CA LYS A 56 -6.82 12.88 -1.09
C LYS A 56 -7.66 11.88 -1.88
N GLY A 57 -7.54 11.88 -3.21
CA GLY A 57 -8.20 10.91 -4.08
C GLY A 57 -7.75 9.48 -3.80
N PHE A 58 -6.43 9.24 -3.72
CA PHE A 58 -5.86 7.95 -3.33
C PHE A 58 -6.27 7.56 -1.92
N ALA A 59 -6.23 8.48 -0.95
CA ALA A 59 -6.66 8.23 0.42
C ALA A 59 -8.09 7.69 0.49
N LEU A 60 -9.01 8.29 -0.27
CA LEU A 60 -10.39 7.83 -0.35
C LEU A 60 -10.50 6.47 -1.06
N ALA A 61 -9.82 6.30 -2.19
CA ALA A 61 -9.83 5.04 -2.94
C ALA A 61 -9.30 3.87 -2.10
N ASP A 62 -8.18 4.08 -1.41
CA ASP A 62 -7.58 3.07 -0.54
C ASP A 62 -8.50 2.74 0.64
N THR A 63 -9.12 3.74 1.24
CA THR A 63 -10.05 3.54 2.36
C THR A 63 -11.30 2.76 1.96
N LEU A 64 -11.84 3.00 0.77
CA LEU A 64 -13.07 2.35 0.30
C LEU A 64 -12.82 0.99 -0.36
N VAL A 65 -11.65 0.77 -0.94
CA VAL A 65 -11.37 -0.41 -1.79
C VAL A 65 -10.20 -1.21 -1.23
N TYR A 66 -9.02 -0.63 -1.13
CA TYR A 66 -7.81 -1.37 -0.82
C TYR A 66 -7.81 -1.91 0.61
N VAL A 67 -8.11 -1.08 1.60
CA VAL A 67 -8.18 -1.44 3.02
C VAL A 67 -9.20 -2.57 3.26
N PRO A 68 -10.47 -2.48 2.80
CA PRO A 68 -11.42 -3.58 2.91
C PRO A 68 -10.96 -4.85 2.22
N LEU A 69 -10.41 -4.76 1.00
CA LEU A 69 -9.91 -5.94 0.27
C LEU A 69 -8.75 -6.61 1.00
N LEU A 70 -7.83 -5.83 1.56
CA LEU A 70 -6.69 -6.35 2.31
C LEU A 70 -7.15 -7.02 3.60
N LEU A 71 -8.08 -6.39 4.32
CA LEU A 71 -8.67 -6.96 5.54
C LEU A 71 -9.40 -8.28 5.25
N ILE A 72 -10.26 -8.30 4.22
CA ILE A 72 -10.95 -9.51 3.75
C ILE A 72 -9.91 -10.57 3.33
N GLY A 73 -8.88 -10.18 2.57
CA GLY A 73 -7.79 -11.07 2.18
C GLY A 73 -7.12 -11.73 3.39
N LEU A 74 -6.72 -10.94 4.38
CA LEU A 74 -6.09 -11.42 5.61
C LEU A 74 -7.00 -12.37 6.40
N ILE A 75 -8.24 -11.96 6.67
CA ILE A 75 -9.22 -12.78 7.42
C ILE A 75 -9.50 -14.08 6.67
N GLY A 76 -9.72 -14.01 5.36
CA GLY A 76 -10.05 -15.16 4.53
C GLY A 76 -8.88 -16.14 4.42
N LEU A 77 -7.64 -15.66 4.28
CA LEU A 77 -6.45 -16.49 4.30
C LEU A 77 -6.24 -17.18 5.65
N LEU A 78 -6.38 -16.45 6.76
CA LEU A 78 -6.31 -17.03 8.12
C LEU A 78 -7.41 -18.07 8.34
N SER A 79 -8.61 -17.83 7.82
CA SER A 79 -9.78 -18.71 7.90
C SER A 79 -9.79 -19.84 6.85
N LYS A 80 -8.75 -19.95 6.01
CA LYS A 80 -8.65 -20.93 4.92
C LYS A 80 -9.84 -20.92 3.95
N ARG A 81 -10.38 -19.74 3.64
CA ARG A 81 -11.51 -19.56 2.73
C ARG A 81 -11.03 -19.14 1.33
N LYS A 82 -11.67 -19.67 0.29
CA LYS A 82 -11.33 -19.39 -1.12
C LYS A 82 -11.44 -17.90 -1.49
N TRP A 83 -12.41 -17.17 -0.94
CA TRP A 83 -12.54 -15.73 -1.17
C TRP A 83 -11.37 -14.92 -0.60
N GLY A 84 -10.71 -15.41 0.45
CA GLY A 84 -9.51 -14.78 1.00
C GLY A 84 -8.33 -14.79 0.05
N TYR A 85 -8.18 -15.89 -0.71
CA TYR A 85 -7.16 -15.97 -1.76
C TYR A 85 -7.38 -14.90 -2.83
N LEU A 86 -8.60 -14.78 -3.37
CA LEU A 86 -8.90 -13.81 -4.41
C LEU A 86 -8.71 -12.37 -3.91
N ALA A 87 -9.26 -12.04 -2.74
CA ALA A 87 -9.15 -10.71 -2.15
C ALA A 87 -7.68 -10.34 -1.85
N MET A 88 -6.89 -11.28 -1.33
CA MET A 88 -5.47 -11.05 -1.09
C MET A 88 -4.69 -10.89 -2.39
N MET A 89 -4.95 -11.70 -3.43
CA MET A 89 -4.31 -11.56 -4.74
C MET A 89 -4.53 -10.17 -5.34
N ILE A 90 -5.77 -9.67 -5.29
CA ILE A 90 -6.11 -8.32 -5.75
C ILE A 90 -5.36 -7.26 -4.92
N SER A 91 -5.38 -7.41 -3.60
CA SER A 91 -4.70 -6.48 -2.68
C SER A 91 -3.21 -6.41 -2.95
N LEU A 92 -2.54 -7.55 -3.18
CA LEU A 92 -1.13 -7.60 -3.53
C LEU A 92 -0.84 -6.98 -4.90
N GLY A 93 -1.76 -7.13 -5.86
CA GLY A 93 -1.68 -6.43 -7.14
C GLY A 93 -1.71 -4.91 -6.98
N ILE A 94 -2.59 -4.39 -6.11
CA ILE A 94 -2.62 -2.97 -5.74
C ILE A 94 -1.29 -2.59 -5.08
N THR A 95 -0.79 -3.40 -4.14
CA THR A 95 0.52 -3.19 -3.47
C THR A 95 1.69 -3.07 -4.44
N VAL A 96 1.62 -3.68 -5.62
CA VAL A 96 2.64 -3.54 -6.67
C VAL A 96 2.39 -2.32 -7.55
N TYR A 97 1.12 -2.09 -7.93
CA TYR A 97 0.76 -1.04 -8.87
C TYR A 97 1.03 0.37 -8.33
N TRP A 98 0.51 0.71 -7.15
CA TRP A 98 0.57 2.09 -6.68
C TRP A 98 2.00 2.59 -6.40
N PRO A 99 2.94 1.79 -5.86
CA PRO A 99 4.30 2.25 -5.66
C PRO A 99 5.03 2.49 -6.98
N VAL A 100 4.77 1.66 -8.01
CA VAL A 100 5.36 1.86 -9.35
C VAL A 100 4.91 3.18 -9.94
N VAL A 101 3.61 3.51 -9.83
CA VAL A 101 3.07 4.80 -10.29
C VAL A 101 3.74 5.97 -9.55
N HIS A 102 3.86 5.89 -8.23
CA HIS A 102 4.47 6.96 -7.43
C HIS A 102 5.96 7.17 -7.75
N LEU A 103 6.73 6.07 -7.85
CA LEU A 103 8.14 6.14 -8.20
C LEU A 103 8.35 6.75 -9.58
N TYR A 104 7.51 6.35 -10.55
CA TYR A 104 7.61 6.90 -11.88
C TYR A 104 7.22 8.38 -11.92
N ALA A 105 6.16 8.78 -11.21
CA ALA A 105 5.74 10.19 -11.11
C ALA A 105 6.85 11.08 -10.53
N ILE A 106 7.48 10.65 -9.44
CA ILE A 106 8.62 11.37 -8.84
C ILE A 106 9.80 11.43 -9.82
N TYR A 107 10.06 10.35 -10.56
CA TYR A 107 11.15 10.30 -11.52
C TYR A 107 10.97 11.26 -12.70
N ILE A 108 9.75 11.44 -13.21
CA ILE A 108 9.50 12.27 -14.40
C ILE A 108 9.29 13.75 -14.09
N GLU A 109 8.90 14.11 -12.86
CA GLU A 109 8.53 15.49 -12.49
C GLU A 109 9.15 15.94 -11.16
N THR A 110 10.49 15.92 -11.11
CA THR A 110 11.26 16.33 -9.92
C THR A 110 11.18 17.82 -9.60
N GLU A 111 10.81 18.66 -10.59
CA GLU A 111 10.63 20.11 -10.38
C GLU A 111 9.29 20.43 -9.73
N ALA A 112 8.24 19.70 -10.11
CA ALA A 112 6.89 19.88 -9.56
C ALA A 112 6.68 19.13 -8.24
N ILE A 113 7.33 17.98 -8.07
CA ILE A 113 7.30 17.16 -6.85
C ILE A 113 8.60 17.41 -6.09
N ASN A 114 8.63 18.45 -5.27
CA ASN A 114 9.82 18.86 -4.52
C ASN A 114 9.78 18.32 -3.09
N LEU A 115 9.96 17.00 -2.96
CA LEU A 115 9.96 16.32 -1.67
C LEU A 115 11.15 16.78 -0.80
N ASP A 116 11.02 16.62 0.51
CA ASP A 116 12.17 16.76 1.41
C ASP A 116 13.31 15.80 0.98
N PRO A 117 14.60 16.22 1.05
CA PRO A 117 15.74 15.40 0.58
C PRO A 117 15.79 13.98 1.15
N GLU A 118 15.35 13.80 2.39
CA GLU A 118 15.28 12.48 3.03
C GLU A 118 14.23 11.58 2.37
N LYS A 119 13.10 12.13 1.92
CA LYS A 119 12.02 11.38 1.25
C LYS A 119 12.44 10.87 -0.12
N TYR A 120 13.31 11.59 -0.83
CA TYR A 120 13.91 11.09 -2.08
C TYR A 120 14.73 9.81 -1.90
N ILE A 121 15.19 9.51 -0.69
CA ILE A 121 15.90 8.27 -0.38
C ILE A 121 14.92 7.23 0.18
N THR A 122 14.11 7.62 1.17
CA THR A 122 13.25 6.68 1.90
C THR A 122 12.09 6.17 1.04
N PHE A 123 11.54 6.97 0.12
CA PHE A 123 10.43 6.57 -0.74
C PHE A 123 10.86 5.47 -1.71
N PRO A 124 11.89 5.63 -2.56
CA PRO A 124 12.37 4.56 -3.44
C PRO A 124 12.62 3.24 -2.72
N ILE A 125 13.26 3.29 -1.55
CA ILE A 125 13.56 2.09 -0.77
C ILE A 125 12.26 1.43 -0.30
N THR A 126 11.39 2.18 0.39
CA THR A 126 10.15 1.66 0.95
C THR A 126 9.22 1.10 -0.13
N LEU A 127 9.02 1.87 -1.20
CA LEU A 127 8.14 1.50 -2.32
C LEU A 127 8.67 0.28 -3.07
N THR A 128 9.99 0.14 -3.22
CA THR A 128 10.60 -1.06 -3.81
C THR A 128 10.37 -2.31 -2.95
N PHE A 129 10.49 -2.19 -1.62
CA PHE A 129 10.18 -3.30 -0.73
C PHE A 129 8.72 -3.72 -0.82
N LEU A 130 7.78 -2.78 -0.96
CA LEU A 130 6.36 -3.09 -1.16
C LEU A 130 6.10 -3.79 -2.49
N ILE A 131 6.77 -3.38 -3.57
CA ILE A 131 6.70 -4.07 -4.88
C ILE A 131 7.17 -5.51 -4.75
N ILE A 132 8.35 -5.73 -4.14
CA ILE A 132 8.92 -7.07 -3.95
C ILE A 132 7.97 -7.93 -3.10
N TYR A 133 7.43 -7.37 -2.01
CA TYR A 133 6.46 -8.05 -1.16
C TYR A 133 5.20 -8.45 -1.93
N GLY A 134 4.62 -7.53 -2.71
CA GLY A 134 3.42 -7.78 -3.51
C GLY A 134 3.65 -8.88 -4.54
N LEU A 135 4.75 -8.82 -5.30
CA LEU A 135 5.14 -9.85 -6.27
C LEU A 135 5.39 -11.20 -5.60
N PHE A 136 6.14 -11.23 -4.51
CA PHE A 136 6.39 -12.44 -3.72
C PHE A 136 5.08 -13.07 -3.26
N GLY A 137 4.17 -12.27 -2.68
CA GLY A 137 2.89 -12.73 -2.20
C GLY A 137 2.05 -13.34 -3.32
N MET A 138 1.98 -12.69 -4.48
CA MET A 138 1.23 -13.20 -5.63
C MET A 138 1.80 -14.53 -6.13
N VAL A 139 3.12 -14.63 -6.31
CA VAL A 139 3.78 -15.87 -6.74
C VAL A 139 3.58 -16.98 -5.71
N TYR A 140 3.71 -16.68 -4.43
CA TYR A 140 3.49 -17.64 -3.34
C TYR A 140 2.06 -18.17 -3.36
N LEU A 141 1.06 -17.28 -3.38
CA LEU A 141 -0.35 -17.67 -3.38
C LEU A 141 -0.67 -18.47 -4.63
N TYR A 142 -0.23 -18.04 -5.82
CA TYR A 142 -0.43 -18.78 -7.07
C TYR A 142 0.14 -20.21 -7.00
N ARG A 143 1.31 -20.41 -6.39
CA ARG A 143 1.91 -21.76 -6.27
C ARG A 143 1.25 -22.64 -5.20
N ASN A 144 0.59 -22.06 -4.20
CA ASN A 144 0.12 -22.79 -3.02
C ASN A 144 -1.42 -22.80 -2.85
N HIS A 145 -2.18 -22.32 -3.85
CA HIS A 145 -3.65 -22.21 -3.76
C HIS A 145 -4.40 -23.55 -3.85
N ALA A 146 -3.77 -24.59 -4.42
CA ALA A 146 -4.36 -25.92 -4.62
C ALA A 146 -4.08 -26.91 -3.46
N ASP A 147 -3.14 -26.57 -2.57
CA ASP A 147 -2.86 -27.25 -1.29
C ASP A 147 -3.79 -26.71 -0.18
#